data_AF-A0A7W0R851-F1
#
_entry.id   AF-A0A7W0R851-F1
#
_cell.length_a   1.000
_cell.length_b   1.000
_cell.length_c   1.000
_cell.angle_alpha   90.00
_cell.angle_beta   90.00
_cell.angle_gamma   90.00
#
_symmetry.space_group_name_H-M   'P 1'
#
loop_
_entity.id
_entity.type
_entity.pdbx_description
1 polymer ?
#
loop_
_entity_poly.entity_id
_entity_poly.type
_entity_poly.pdbx_seq_one_letter_code
_entity_poly.pdbx_strand_id
1 'polypeptide(L)' 'MVAGIQEHKHPAGLNERGQQFMGFDQEATAHHFILSPNGGRIEVTARTTADAKSVADVRTHL' A
#
# COMPACT_ATOMS: atom_id res chain seq x y z
N MET A 1 -21.38 -13.17 -27.53
CA MET A 1 -21.01 -13.39 -26.11
C MET A 1 -20.43 -12.07 -25.61
N VAL A 2 -21.18 -11.31 -24.83
CA VAL A 2 -20.71 -10.01 -24.29
C VAL A 2 -19.76 -10.32 -23.12
N ALA A 3 -18.48 -10.01 -23.31
CA ALA A 3 -17.50 -10.00 -22.24
C ALA A 3 -17.90 -8.88 -21.26
N GLY A 4 -18.11 -9.23 -20.00
CA GLY A 4 -18.50 -8.30 -18.95
C GLY A 4 -17.48 -7.17 -18.80
N ILE A 5 -17.92 -5.96 -19.07
CA ILE A 5 -17.29 -4.73 -18.64
C ILE A 5 -17.39 -4.67 -17.11
N GLN A 6 -16.34 -5.14 -16.43
CA GLN A 6 -16.20 -4.96 -14.99
C GLN A 6 -15.91 -3.48 -14.74
N GLU A 7 -16.92 -2.74 -14.27
CA GLU A 7 -16.80 -1.34 -13.86
C GLU A 7 -15.76 -1.26 -12.73
N HIS A 8 -14.56 -0.77 -13.05
CA HIS A 8 -13.42 -0.67 -12.13
C HIS A 8 -13.64 0.43 -11.05
N LYS A 9 -14.68 0.33 -10.19
CA LYS A 9 -14.83 1.09 -8.94
C LYS A 9 -13.84 0.65 -7.83
N HIS A 10 -12.72 0.06 -8.21
CA HIS A 10 -11.84 -0.69 -7.33
C HIS A 10 -10.76 0.14 -6.59
N PRO A 11 -10.13 1.20 -7.14
CA PRO A 11 -8.95 1.78 -6.47
C PRO A 11 -9.30 2.54 -5.17
N ALA A 12 -10.37 3.34 -5.17
CA ALA A 12 -10.74 4.15 -4.01
C ALA A 12 -11.14 3.29 -2.79
N GLY A 13 -11.99 2.28 -2.99
CA GLY A 13 -12.40 1.39 -1.90
C GLY A 13 -11.27 0.49 -1.38
N LEU A 14 -10.23 0.24 -2.18
CA LEU A 14 -9.02 -0.46 -1.73
C LEU A 14 -8.11 0.46 -0.92
N ASN A 15 -7.98 1.74 -1.29
CA ASN A 15 -7.23 2.72 -0.49
C ASN A 15 -7.92 2.95 0.87
N GLU A 16 -9.24 3.15 0.90
CA GLU A 16 -9.99 3.35 2.16
C GLU A 16 -9.83 2.17 3.11
N ARG A 17 -9.96 0.94 2.62
CA ARG A 17 -9.75 -0.27 3.43
C ARG A 17 -8.29 -0.41 3.84
N GLY A 18 -7.36 -0.15 2.92
CA GLY A 18 -5.93 -0.18 3.18
C GLY A 18 -5.54 0.80 4.29
N GLN A 19 -6.03 2.04 4.25
CA GLN A 19 -5.87 3.02 5.31
C GLN A 19 -6.50 2.57 6.63
N GLN A 20 -7.69 1.97 6.59
CA GLN A 20 -8.37 1.48 7.80
C GLN A 20 -7.57 0.37 8.52
N PHE A 21 -6.92 -0.53 7.78
CA PHE A 21 -6.17 -1.65 8.36
C PHE A 21 -4.67 -1.34 8.59
N MET A 22 -4.07 -0.48 7.76
CA MET A 22 -2.64 -0.15 7.85
C MET A 22 -2.37 1.13 8.64
N GLY A 23 -3.34 2.04 8.74
CA GLY A 23 -3.21 3.31 9.48
C GLY A 23 -2.43 4.40 8.74
N PHE A 24 -2.05 4.18 7.48
CA PHE A 24 -1.37 5.16 6.62
C PHE A 24 -1.90 5.12 5.19
N ASP A 25 -1.72 6.26 4.49
CA ASP A 25 -2.14 6.43 3.11
C ASP A 25 -1.38 5.49 2.16
N GLN A 26 -2.13 4.64 1.46
CA GLN A 26 -1.58 3.68 0.50
C GLN A 26 -1.07 4.34 -0.77
N GLU A 27 -1.55 5.54 -1.10
CA GLU A 27 -1.08 6.30 -2.26
C GLU A 27 0.23 7.02 -1.93
N ALA A 28 0.40 7.49 -0.70
CA ALA A 28 1.62 8.14 -0.23
C ALA A 28 2.77 7.15 0.06
N THR A 29 2.47 5.86 0.14
CA THR A 29 3.43 4.78 0.44
C THR A 29 3.59 3.82 -0.72
N ALA A 30 4.70 3.08 -0.73
CA ALA A 30 5.02 2.06 -1.71
C ALA A 30 5.46 0.78 -1.00
N HIS A 31 4.90 -0.36 -1.45
CA HIS A 31 5.16 -1.68 -0.89
C HIS A 31 6.09 -2.43 -1.84
N HIS A 32 7.29 -2.76 -1.36
CA HIS A 32 8.30 -3.52 -2.09
C HIS A 32 8.34 -4.94 -1.56
N PHE A 33 7.96 -5.90 -2.40
CA PHE A 33 8.01 -7.32 -2.08
C PHE A 33 9.31 -7.91 -2.61
N ILE A 34 10.23 -8.21 -1.72
CA ILE A 34 11.59 -8.60 -2.07
C ILE A 34 11.77 -10.06 -1.71
N LEU A 35 11.86 -10.89 -2.75
CA LEU A 35 12.16 -12.31 -2.61
C LEU A 35 13.67 -12.50 -2.45
N SER A 36 14.04 -13.30 -1.47
CA SER A 36 15.41 -13.67 -1.17
C SER A 36 15.52 -15.20 -1.04
N PRO A 37 16.72 -15.78 -1.15
CA PRO A 37 16.89 -17.23 -1.04
C PRO A 37 16.41 -17.84 0.29
N ASN A 38 16.36 -17.02 1.35
CA ASN A 38 15.97 -17.43 2.70
C ASN A 38 14.52 -17.07 3.04
N GLY A 39 13.74 -16.56 2.07
CA GLY A 39 12.35 -16.12 2.28
C GLY A 39 12.05 -14.79 1.58
N GLY A 40 10.94 -14.13 1.95
CA GLY A 40 10.60 -12.80 1.44
C GLY A 40 10.62 -11.75 2.53
N ARG A 41 10.96 -10.50 2.19
CA ARG A 41 10.65 -9.33 3.03
C ARG A 41 9.70 -8.40 2.30
N ILE A 42 8.82 -7.77 3.05
CA ILE A 42 7.97 -6.68 2.57
C ILE A 42 8.53 -5.42 3.17
N GLU A 43 8.92 -4.47 2.33
CA GLU A 43 9.47 -3.19 2.72
C GLU A 43 8.46 -2.11 2.35
N VAL A 44 8.07 -1.31 3.33
CA VAL A 44 7.11 -0.21 3.13
C VAL A 44 7.88 1.10 3.20
N THR A 45 7.78 1.90 2.15
CA THR A 45 8.49 3.18 2.02
C THR A 45 7.52 4.31 1.75
N ALA A 46 7.75 5.49 2.34
CA ALA A 46 7.06 6.70 1.90
C ALA A 46 7.62 7.14 0.55
N ARG A 47 6.75 7.52 -0.40
CA ARG A 47 7.18 8.01 -1.73
C ARG A 47 7.99 9.30 -1.65
N THR A 48 7.73 10.10 -0.64
CA THR A 48 8.41 11.37 -0.39
C THR A 48 9.11 11.30 0.95
N THR A 49 10.44 11.44 0.96
CA THR A 49 11.24 11.42 2.20
C THR A 49 10.93 12.57 3.15
N ALA A 50 10.33 13.65 2.64
CA ALA A 50 9.83 14.77 3.44
C ALA A 50 8.47 14.49 4.12
N ASP A 51 7.78 13.40 3.78
CA ASP A 51 6.52 13.03 4.43
C ASP A 51 6.79 12.29 5.74
N ALA A 52 7.19 13.07 6.75
CA ALA A 52 7.48 12.58 8.09
C ALA A 52 6.25 11.90 8.74
N LYS A 53 5.03 12.28 8.33
CA LYS A 53 3.80 11.66 8.84
C LYS A 53 3.66 10.23 8.30
N SER A 54 3.76 10.04 6.98
CA SER A 54 3.70 8.71 6.38
C SER A 54 4.81 7.80 6.91
N VAL A 55 6.03 8.34 7.10
CA VAL A 55 7.14 7.58 7.69
C VAL A 55 6.83 7.17 9.14
N ALA A 56 6.27 8.06 9.96
CA ALA A 56 5.90 7.75 11.35
C ALA A 56 4.77 6.71 11.44
N ASP A 57 3.75 6.85 10.59
CA ASP A 57 2.60 5.93 10.57
C ASP A 57 3.04 4.53 10.09
N VAL A 58 3.89 4.43 9.05
CA VAL A 58 4.48 3.15 8.61
C VAL A 58 5.30 2.50 9.73
N ARG A 59 6.12 3.27 10.47
CA ARG A 59 6.92 2.76 11.59
C ARG A 59 6.09 2.32 12.79
N THR A 60 4.88 2.83 12.94
CA THR A 60 3.95 2.42 14.00
C THR A 60 3.26 1.10 13.65
N HIS A 61 3.14 0.79 12.35
CA HIS A 61 2.47 -0.40 11.84
C HIS A 61 3.37 -1.64 11.74
N LEU A 62 4.66 -1.45 11.40
CA LEU A 62 5.66 -2.54 11.32
C LEU A 62 6.06 -3.06 12.70
#